data_AF-A0A5C4J0Y3-F1
#
_entry.id   AF-A0A5C4J0Y3-F1
#
_cell.length_a   1.000
_cell.length_b   1.000
_cell.length_c   1.000
_cell.angle_alpha   90.00
_cell.angle_beta   90.00
_cell.angle_gamma   90.00
#
_symmetry.space_group_name_H-M   'P 1'
#
loop_
_entity.id
_entity.type
_entity.pdbx_description
1 polymer ?
#
loop_
_entity_poly.entity_id
_entity_poly.type
_entity_poly.pdbx_seq_one_letter_code
_entity_poly.pdbx_strand_id
1 'polypeptide(L)'
;MRAPQPEARTSLNAARRQRELAALPGEVVDVLVVGLGATGAGAALDAASRGLSVAAIDAHDLAFGTSRWSSKLIHGGLRYLAAGQVDVAHESAVERGVLMRHTAPHLVRALPFVTPLTPLVPRTRAFATLAAFHAGDALRLAARTPRSVLPGPRRLSAVETLRLAPALRPYGLRGGLLSWDGQLADDARLVTAIARTAAGHGVRVLTRCRAVALTGDGAQVRDEATGREFAVRARSVINATGVWA
;
A
#
# COMPACT_ATOMS: atom_id res chain seq x y z
N MET A 1 -26.49 17.83 -2.91
CA MET A 1 -25.32 17.56 -3.79
C MET A 1 -25.31 16.06 -4.09
N ARG A 2 -25.71 15.62 -5.30
CA ARG A 2 -25.67 14.19 -5.67
C ARG A 2 -24.20 13.78 -5.78
N ALA A 3 -23.82 12.68 -5.13
CA ALA A 3 -22.49 12.11 -5.30
C ALA A 3 -22.24 11.81 -6.79
N PRO A 4 -21.03 12.08 -7.33
CA PRO A 4 -20.71 11.73 -8.70
C PRO A 4 -20.90 10.22 -8.90
N GLN A 5 -21.68 9.84 -9.90
CA GLN A 5 -21.83 8.45 -10.32
C GLN A 5 -20.44 7.96 -10.75
N PRO A 6 -19.95 6.82 -10.25
CA PRO A 6 -18.66 6.29 -10.70
C PRO A 6 -18.72 6.10 -12.21
N GLU A 7 -17.76 6.67 -12.94
CA GLU A 7 -17.65 6.44 -14.38
C GLU A 7 -17.66 4.93 -14.63
N ALA A 8 -18.51 4.47 -15.57
CA ALA A 8 -18.71 3.05 -15.85
C ALA A 8 -17.39 2.28 -16.10
N ARG A 9 -16.34 3.00 -16.50
CA ARG A 9 -14.98 2.49 -16.77
C ARG A 9 -14.16 2.14 -15.53
N THR A 10 -14.47 2.65 -14.32
CA THR A 10 -13.71 2.34 -13.09
C THR A 10 -14.48 1.41 -12.13
N SER A 11 -15.73 1.08 -12.48
CA SER A 11 -16.53 0.15 -11.70
C SER A 11 -16.04 -1.28 -11.94
N LEU A 12 -15.80 -2.00 -10.85
CA LEU A 12 -15.53 -3.44 -10.84
C LEU A 12 -16.79 -4.13 -10.33
N ASN A 13 -17.50 -4.83 -11.21
CA ASN A 13 -18.76 -5.50 -10.89
C ASN A 13 -18.87 -6.82 -11.66
N ALA A 14 -19.83 -7.66 -11.25
CA ALA A 14 -20.02 -8.99 -11.83
C ALA A 14 -20.26 -8.96 -13.35
N ALA A 15 -21.05 -8.00 -13.84
CA ALA A 15 -21.34 -7.88 -15.27
C ALA A 15 -20.08 -7.52 -16.09
N ARG A 16 -19.24 -6.62 -15.58
CA ARG A 16 -17.94 -6.30 -16.19
C ARG A 16 -17.04 -7.53 -16.21
N ARG A 17 -16.86 -8.17 -15.05
CA ARG A 17 -16.04 -9.39 -14.93
C ARG A 17 -16.48 -10.44 -15.95
N GLN A 18 -17.77 -10.70 -16.07
CA GLN A 18 -18.30 -11.70 -17.00
C GLN A 18 -17.99 -11.35 -18.46
N ARG A 19 -18.16 -10.10 -18.88
CA ARG A 19 -17.83 -9.66 -20.25
C ARG A 19 -16.33 -9.77 -20.54
N GLU A 20 -15.49 -9.29 -19.61
CA GLU A 20 -14.03 -9.31 -19.79
C GLU A 20 -13.46 -10.73 -19.76
N LEU A 21 -14.01 -11.59 -18.90
CA LEU A 21 -13.65 -13.01 -18.83
C LEU A 21 -14.03 -13.74 -20.12
N ALA A 22 -15.21 -13.46 -20.70
CA ALA A 22 -15.64 -14.07 -21.95
C ALA A 22 -14.81 -13.64 -23.16
N ALA A 23 -14.25 -12.43 -23.14
CA ALA A 23 -13.42 -11.89 -24.22
C ALA A 23 -11.94 -12.29 -24.13
N LEU A 24 -11.49 -12.80 -22.98
CA LEU A 24 -10.08 -13.11 -22.76
C LEU A 24 -9.58 -14.36 -23.52
N PRO A 25 -10.33 -15.46 -23.61
CA PRO A 25 -9.93 -16.60 -24.43
C PRO A 25 -9.75 -16.21 -25.90
N GLY A 26 -8.61 -16.57 -26.48
CA GLY A 26 -8.28 -16.30 -27.88
C GLY A 26 -7.49 -15.00 -28.11
N GLU A 27 -7.47 -14.08 -27.16
CA GLU A 27 -6.65 -12.87 -27.23
C GLU A 27 -5.21 -13.12 -26.77
N VAL A 28 -4.27 -12.31 -27.27
CA VAL A 28 -2.91 -12.21 -26.73
C VAL A 28 -2.77 -10.82 -26.14
N VAL A 29 -2.66 -10.75 -24.81
CA VAL A 29 -2.36 -9.48 -24.14
C VAL A 29 -0.85 -9.22 -24.14
N ASP A 30 -0.44 -7.97 -23.99
CA ASP A 30 0.99 -7.67 -23.85
C ASP A 30 1.50 -8.15 -22.49
N VAL A 31 0.71 -7.96 -21.43
CA VAL A 31 1.09 -8.35 -20.06
C VAL A 31 -0.05 -9.12 -19.37
N LEU A 32 0.27 -10.31 -18.85
CA LEU A 32 -0.55 -11.01 -17.88
C LEU A 32 0.05 -10.82 -16.47
N VAL A 33 -0.73 -10.26 -15.55
CA VAL A 33 -0.35 -10.14 -14.14
C VAL A 33 -1.10 -11.19 -13.31
N VAL A 34 -0.38 -11.99 -12.54
CA VAL A 34 -0.95 -13.02 -11.66
C VAL A 34 -0.79 -12.61 -10.19
N GLY A 35 -1.92 -12.42 -9.51
CA GLY A 35 -2.01 -11.91 -8.14
C GLY A 35 -2.42 -10.43 -8.12
N LEU A 36 -3.53 -10.11 -7.44
CA LEU A 36 -4.06 -8.73 -7.28
C LEU A 36 -3.88 -8.22 -5.84
N GLY A 37 -2.71 -8.47 -5.27
CA GLY A 37 -2.19 -7.72 -4.13
C GLY A 37 -1.68 -6.33 -4.54
N ALA A 38 -1.07 -5.59 -3.62
CA ALA A 38 -0.54 -4.24 -3.88
C ALA A 38 0.47 -4.23 -5.06
N THR A 39 1.39 -5.21 -5.09
CA THR A 39 2.39 -5.34 -6.15
C THR A 39 1.75 -5.56 -7.52
N GLY A 40 0.87 -6.56 -7.65
CA GLY A 40 0.27 -6.89 -8.95
C GLY A 40 -0.73 -5.84 -9.42
N ALA A 41 -1.53 -5.26 -8.53
CA ALA A 41 -2.40 -4.14 -8.89
C ALA A 41 -1.59 -2.92 -9.38
N GLY A 42 -0.47 -2.61 -8.71
CA GLY A 42 0.45 -1.54 -9.12
C GLY A 42 1.10 -1.82 -10.48
N ALA A 43 1.63 -3.02 -10.69
CA ALA A 43 2.22 -3.45 -11.96
C ALA A 43 1.21 -3.39 -13.11
N ALA A 44 -0.03 -3.83 -12.89
CA ALA A 44 -1.09 -3.76 -13.89
C ALA A 44 -1.45 -2.32 -14.24
N LEU A 45 -1.53 -1.43 -13.24
CA LEU A 45 -1.77 -0.01 -13.47
C LEU A 45 -0.62 0.64 -14.25
N ASP A 46 0.63 0.40 -13.85
CA ASP A 46 1.80 0.98 -14.52
C ASP A 46 1.88 0.53 -15.99
N ALA A 47 1.74 -0.78 -16.26
CA ALA A 47 1.75 -1.32 -17.61
C ALA A 47 0.64 -0.70 -18.50
N ALA A 48 -0.58 -0.62 -17.99
CA ALA A 48 -1.71 -0.04 -18.74
C ALA A 48 -1.57 1.48 -18.95
N SER A 49 -0.99 2.19 -17.99
CA SER A 49 -0.72 3.63 -18.11
C SER A 49 0.30 3.94 -19.23
N ARG A 50 1.10 2.95 -19.64
CA ARG A 50 2.05 3.02 -20.76
C ARG A 50 1.47 2.53 -22.08
N GLY A 51 0.17 2.22 -22.13
CA GLY A 51 -0.55 1.83 -23.35
C GLY A 51 -0.48 0.34 -23.68
N LEU A 52 -0.01 -0.51 -22.75
CA LEU A 52 0.01 -1.96 -22.94
C LEU A 52 -1.38 -2.55 -22.69
N SER A 53 -1.75 -3.59 -23.46
CA SER A 53 -2.92 -4.41 -23.15
C SER A 53 -2.61 -5.35 -21.98
N VAL A 54 -3.45 -5.32 -20.94
CA VAL A 54 -3.20 -6.04 -19.68
C VAL A 54 -4.41 -6.85 -19.25
N ALA A 55 -4.16 -8.12 -18.92
CA ALA A 55 -5.06 -8.93 -18.10
C ALA A 55 -4.42 -9.13 -16.72
N ALA A 56 -5.20 -8.94 -15.65
CA ALA A 56 -4.74 -9.15 -14.29
C ALA A 56 -5.71 -10.08 -13.57
N ILE A 57 -5.21 -11.21 -13.06
CA ILE A 57 -6.02 -12.28 -12.47
C ILE A 57 -5.67 -12.47 -10.99
N ASP A 58 -6.65 -12.84 -10.17
CA ASP A 58 -6.42 -13.27 -8.79
C ASP A 58 -7.29 -14.48 -8.46
N ALA A 59 -6.72 -15.47 -7.77
CA ALA A 59 -7.42 -16.69 -7.41
C ALA A 59 -8.60 -16.48 -6.47
N HIS A 60 -8.63 -15.37 -5.73
CA HIS A 60 -9.64 -15.05 -4.73
C HIS A 60 -10.28 -13.70 -5.04
N ASP A 61 -9.76 -12.63 -4.44
CA ASP A 61 -10.30 -11.27 -4.54
C ASP A 61 -9.16 -10.25 -4.41
N LEU A 62 -9.45 -8.99 -4.71
CA LEU A 62 -8.49 -7.90 -4.55
C LEU A 62 -7.93 -7.87 -3.12
N ALA A 63 -6.61 -7.74 -2.99
CA ALA A 63 -5.90 -7.70 -1.72
C ALA A 63 -6.12 -8.92 -0.80
N PHE A 64 -6.58 -10.07 -1.32
CA PHE A 64 -6.95 -11.20 -0.47
C PHE A 64 -5.81 -11.71 0.43
N GLY A 65 -4.57 -11.63 -0.06
CA GLY A 65 -3.40 -12.07 0.68
C GLY A 65 -2.83 -11.05 1.67
N THR A 66 -1.51 -10.98 1.77
CA THR A 66 -0.78 -10.13 2.73
C THR A 66 -1.18 -8.65 2.65
N SER A 67 -1.62 -8.17 1.48
CA SER A 67 -1.96 -6.76 1.25
C SER A 67 -3.19 -6.25 2.02
N ARG A 68 -3.92 -7.09 2.78
CA ARG A 68 -4.94 -6.64 3.76
C ARG A 68 -4.57 -6.89 5.23
N TRP A 69 -3.39 -7.45 5.47
CA TRP A 69 -2.89 -7.88 6.78
C TRP A 69 -1.64 -7.12 7.22
N SER A 70 -1.52 -5.85 6.82
CA SER A 70 -0.41 -5.00 7.26
C SER A 70 -0.68 -4.36 8.63
N SER A 71 0.35 -3.72 9.19
CA SER A 71 0.21 -2.79 10.33
C SER A 71 -0.56 -1.51 9.97
N LYS A 72 -0.91 -1.33 8.68
CA LYS A 72 -1.64 -0.16 8.15
C LYS A 72 -0.86 1.14 8.35
N LEU A 73 0.46 1.04 8.17
CA LEU A 73 1.40 2.15 8.23
C LEU A 73 2.20 2.23 6.93
N ILE A 74 2.39 3.45 6.43
CA ILE A 74 3.33 3.79 5.37
C ILE A 74 4.56 4.38 6.04
N HIS A 75 5.55 3.54 6.31
CA HIS A 75 6.72 3.92 7.10
C HIS A 75 7.73 4.77 6.33
N GLY A 76 8.33 5.75 6.99
CA GLY A 76 9.34 6.65 6.41
C GLY A 76 10.78 6.14 6.38
N GLY A 77 11.00 4.83 6.49
CA GLY A 77 12.33 4.23 6.35
C GLY A 77 13.30 4.35 7.54
N LEU A 78 12.86 4.81 8.71
CA LEU A 78 13.73 4.96 9.89
C LEU A 78 14.44 3.64 10.30
N ARG A 79 13.77 2.49 10.12
CA ARG A 79 14.36 1.17 10.35
C ARG A 79 15.51 0.87 9.39
N TYR A 80 15.36 1.22 8.11
CA TYR A 80 16.39 1.02 7.09
C TYR A 80 17.60 1.92 7.36
N LEU A 81 17.34 3.15 7.79
CA LEU A 81 18.41 4.07 8.19
C LEU A 81 19.21 3.53 9.37
N ALA A 82 18.55 2.93 10.37
CA ALA A 82 19.23 2.29 11.50
C ALA A 82 20.09 1.08 11.09
N ALA A 83 19.78 0.44 9.95
CA ALA A 83 20.56 -0.64 9.37
C ALA A 83 21.62 -0.17 8.35
N GLY A 84 21.80 1.15 8.17
CA GLY A 84 22.74 1.72 7.20
C GLY A 84 22.27 1.73 5.75
N GLN A 85 21.01 1.35 5.48
CA GLN A 85 20.41 1.32 4.14
C GLN A 85 19.81 2.70 3.79
N VAL A 86 20.70 3.66 3.53
CA VAL A 86 20.34 5.08 3.37
C VAL A 86 19.49 5.33 2.12
N ASP A 87 19.82 4.67 1.03
CA ASP A 87 19.09 4.69 -0.24
C ASP A 87 17.64 4.23 -0.07
N VAL A 88 17.44 3.07 0.54
CA VAL A 88 16.10 2.51 0.82
C VAL A 88 15.33 3.38 1.79
N ALA A 89 16.00 3.94 2.79
CA ALA A 89 15.39 4.85 3.76
C ALA A 89 14.88 6.14 3.08
N HIS A 90 15.67 6.70 2.17
CA HIS A 90 15.30 7.89 1.41
C HIS A 90 14.15 7.59 0.44
N GLU A 91 14.22 6.49 -0.32
CA GLU A 91 13.14 6.07 -1.21
C GLU A 91 11.82 5.85 -0.46
N SER A 92 11.87 5.16 0.68
CA SER A 92 10.71 4.97 1.56
C SER A 92 10.09 6.30 2.01
N ALA A 93 10.93 7.28 2.35
CA ALA A 93 10.46 8.61 2.76
C ALA A 93 9.85 9.39 1.59
N VAL A 94 10.41 9.28 0.38
CA VAL A 94 9.89 9.88 -0.86
C VAL A 94 8.52 9.29 -1.19
N GLU A 95 8.41 7.97 -1.29
CA GLU A 95 7.17 7.28 -1.68
C GLU A 95 6.05 7.50 -0.65
N ARG A 96 6.37 7.52 0.65
CA ARG A 96 5.41 7.95 1.68
C ARG A 96 4.89 9.36 1.40
N GLY A 97 5.78 10.29 1.08
CA GLY A 97 5.44 11.66 0.74
C GLY A 97 4.57 11.78 -0.51
N VAL A 98 4.79 10.91 -1.51
CA VAL A 98 3.98 10.83 -2.73
C VAL A 98 2.58 10.29 -2.41
N LEU A 99 2.47 9.20 -1.66
CA LEU A 99 1.19 8.63 -1.23
C LEU A 99 0.34 9.63 -0.45
N MET A 100 0.95 10.35 0.50
CA MET A 100 0.25 11.32 1.36
C MET A 100 -0.20 12.58 0.62
N ARG A 101 0.46 12.98 -0.47
CA ARG A 101 0.17 14.23 -1.18
C ARG A 101 -0.64 14.04 -2.44
N HIS A 102 -0.33 12.99 -3.20
CA HIS A 102 -0.74 12.89 -4.60
C HIS A 102 -1.53 11.62 -4.87
N THR A 103 -0.96 10.46 -4.56
CA THR A 103 -1.53 9.17 -5.01
C THR A 103 -2.74 8.76 -4.19
N ALA A 104 -2.69 8.87 -2.86
CA ALA A 104 -3.75 8.44 -1.97
C ALA A 104 -3.96 9.36 -0.75
N PRO A 105 -4.05 10.70 -0.92
CA PRO A 105 -4.23 11.63 0.21
C PRO A 105 -5.55 11.41 0.97
N HIS A 106 -6.52 10.74 0.33
CA HIS A 106 -7.78 10.36 0.94
C HIS A 106 -7.68 9.10 1.82
N LEU A 107 -6.60 8.31 1.71
CA LEU A 107 -6.36 7.09 2.48
C LEU A 107 -5.16 7.18 3.43
N VAL A 108 -4.18 8.05 3.15
CA VAL A 108 -2.94 8.15 3.93
C VAL A 108 -2.86 9.50 4.64
N ARG A 109 -2.75 9.48 5.96
CA ARG A 109 -2.69 10.68 6.81
C ARG A 109 -1.57 10.57 7.84
N ALA A 110 -1.15 11.70 8.42
CA ALA A 110 -0.18 11.67 9.50
C ALA A 110 -0.80 11.11 10.78
N LEU A 111 -0.11 10.16 11.41
CA LEU A 111 -0.50 9.57 12.70
C LEU A 111 0.56 9.89 13.76
N PRO A 112 0.17 10.46 14.91
CA PRO A 112 1.09 10.71 16.01
C PRO A 112 1.42 9.43 16.77
N PHE A 113 2.70 9.24 17.06
CA PHE A 113 3.22 8.20 17.93
C PHE A 113 3.81 8.83 19.18
N VAL A 114 3.36 8.37 20.35
CA VAL A 114 3.84 8.85 21.65
C VAL A 114 4.72 7.78 22.29
N THR A 115 5.98 8.10 22.53
CA THR A 115 6.86 7.30 23.39
C THR A 115 6.88 7.91 24.80
N PRO A 116 6.19 7.31 25.78
CA PRO A 116 6.13 7.86 27.14
C PRO A 116 7.47 7.67 27.87
N LEU A 117 7.92 8.72 28.56
CA LEU A 117 9.17 8.73 29.32
C LEU A 117 8.94 8.37 30.79
N THR A 118 8.56 7.12 31.02
CA THR A 118 8.32 6.54 32.35
C THR A 118 9.65 6.30 33.09
N PRO A 119 9.63 5.90 34.38
CA PRO A 119 10.84 5.51 35.12
C PRO A 119 11.59 4.33 34.49
N LEU A 120 10.91 3.48 33.72
CA LEU A 120 11.50 2.33 33.03
C LEU A 120 12.34 2.72 31.79
N VAL A 121 12.26 3.97 31.33
CA VAL A 121 13.01 4.45 30.17
C VAL A 121 14.22 5.25 30.66
N PRO A 122 15.47 4.77 30.52
CA PRO A 122 16.64 5.56 30.89
C PRO A 122 16.75 6.86 30.09
N ARG A 123 17.37 7.90 30.66
CA ARG A 123 17.56 9.19 29.96
C ARG A 123 18.40 9.04 28.69
N THR A 124 19.39 8.14 28.69
CA THR A 124 20.22 7.81 27.53
C THR A 124 19.38 7.24 26.39
N ARG A 125 18.47 6.30 26.71
CA ARG A 125 17.53 5.73 25.72
C ARG A 125 16.57 6.79 25.19
N ALA A 126 16.05 7.66 26.06
CA ALA A 126 15.19 8.77 25.64
C ALA A 126 15.93 9.74 24.67
N PHE A 127 17.19 10.04 24.94
CA PHE A 127 18.03 10.85 24.04
C PHE A 127 18.24 10.16 22.70
N ALA A 128 18.60 8.87 22.70
CA ALA A 128 18.79 8.08 21.48
C ALA A 128 17.50 8.00 20.64
N THR A 129 16.34 7.78 21.27
CA THR A 129 15.04 7.77 20.58
C THR A 129 14.72 9.13 19.96
N LEU A 130 14.97 10.23 20.68
CA LEU A 130 14.77 11.56 20.12
C LEU A 130 15.70 11.83 18.93
N ALA A 131 16.98 11.43 19.02
CA ALA A 131 17.92 11.54 17.92
C ALA A 131 17.45 10.74 16.69
N ALA A 132 16.95 9.52 16.88
CA ALA A 132 16.36 8.71 15.81
C ALA A 132 15.14 9.39 15.18
N PHE A 133 14.27 10.02 15.98
CA PHE A 133 13.14 10.78 15.44
C PHE A 133 13.59 12.00 14.63
N HIS A 134 14.62 12.72 15.05
CA HIS A 134 15.19 13.81 14.26
C HIS A 134 15.84 13.33 12.96
N ALA A 135 16.49 12.16 12.97
CA ALA A 135 16.99 11.53 11.75
C ALA A 135 15.84 11.17 10.78
N GLY A 136 14.72 10.67 11.31
CA GLY A 136 13.49 10.49 10.52
C GLY A 136 12.91 11.81 9.97
N ASP A 137 12.96 12.90 10.74
CA ASP A 137 12.56 14.24 10.26
C ASP A 137 13.51 14.76 9.16
N ALA A 138 14.80 14.44 9.23
CA ALA A 138 15.76 14.74 8.19
C ALA A 138 15.45 13.98 6.88
N LEU A 139 15.08 12.69 6.96
CA LEU A 139 14.58 11.94 5.81
C LEU A 139 13.32 12.58 5.21
N ARG A 140 12.37 13.03 6.05
CA ARG A 140 11.18 13.77 5.58
C ARG A 140 11.57 15.04 4.82
N LEU A 141 12.54 15.79 5.33
CA LEU A 141 13.05 17.01 4.67
C LEU A 141 13.74 16.67 3.34
N ALA A 142 14.60 15.65 3.30
CA ALA A 142 15.27 15.18 2.09
C ALA A 142 14.25 14.75 1.02
N ALA A 143 13.20 14.03 1.45
CA ALA A 143 12.06 13.64 0.63
C ALA A 143 11.10 14.79 0.25
N ARG A 144 11.41 16.03 0.66
CA ARG A 144 10.64 17.25 0.37
C ARG A 144 9.17 17.17 0.79
N THR A 145 8.87 16.41 1.84
CA THR A 145 7.51 16.32 2.40
C THR A 145 7.31 17.46 3.39
N PRO A 146 6.37 18.39 3.18
CA PRO A 146 6.21 19.57 4.04
C PRO A 146 5.66 19.20 5.43
N ARG A 147 5.96 20.04 6.43
CA ARG A 147 5.49 19.85 7.82
C ARG A 147 3.96 19.92 7.98
N SER A 148 3.28 20.57 7.04
CA SER A 148 1.81 20.59 6.98
C SER A 148 1.21 19.24 6.60
N VAL A 149 1.97 18.37 5.92
CA VAL A 149 1.55 17.01 5.54
C VAL A 149 2.01 15.99 6.56
N LEU A 150 3.26 16.07 7.00
CA LEU A 150 3.82 15.19 8.03
C LEU A 150 4.57 16.04 9.06
N PRO A 151 4.02 16.25 10.27
CA PRO A 151 4.66 17.09 11.27
C PRO A 151 5.99 16.53 11.78
N GLY A 152 6.85 17.40 12.30
CA GLY A 152 8.12 17.01 12.89
C GLY A 152 7.99 16.46 14.32
N PRO A 153 9.02 15.77 14.83
CA PRO A 153 9.01 15.27 16.20
C PRO A 153 9.17 16.39 17.22
N ARG A 154 8.66 16.17 18.43
CA ARG A 154 8.82 17.12 19.56
C ARG A 154 8.78 16.41 20.90
N ARG A 155 9.28 17.08 21.94
CA ARG A 155 9.06 16.66 23.33
C ARG A 155 7.66 17.08 23.79
N LEU A 156 7.10 16.27 24.67
CA LEU A 156 5.84 16.50 25.37
C LEU A 156 6.10 16.63 26.86
N SER A 157 5.42 17.58 27.50
CA SER A 157 5.25 17.60 28.96
C SER A 157 4.46 16.37 29.44
N ALA A 158 4.51 16.06 30.74
CA ALA A 158 3.72 14.98 31.32
C ALA A 158 2.20 15.20 31.09
N VAL A 159 1.74 16.45 31.19
CA VAL A 159 0.34 16.82 30.96
C VAL A 159 -0.07 16.58 29.50
N GLU A 160 0.72 17.00 28.53
CA GLU A 160 0.43 16.73 27.11
C GLU A 160 0.44 15.24 26.79
N THR A 161 1.39 14.49 27.34
CA THR A 161 1.47 13.04 27.16
C THR A 161 0.22 12.34 27.70
N LEU A 162 -0.27 12.72 28.89
CA LEU A 162 -1.51 12.17 29.46
C LEU A 162 -2.75 12.58 28.67
N ARG A 163 -2.77 13.76 28.04
CA ARG A 163 -3.87 14.14 27.13
C ARG A 163 -3.91 13.27 25.88
N LEU A 164 -2.75 12.93 25.31
CA LEU A 164 -2.66 12.08 24.11
C LEU A 164 -2.83 10.58 24.43
N ALA A 165 -2.44 10.15 25.63
CA ALA A 165 -2.53 8.76 26.07
C ALA A 165 -3.02 8.68 27.53
N PRO A 166 -4.35 8.85 27.78
CA PRO A 166 -4.92 8.93 29.13
C PRO A 166 -4.77 7.67 29.97
N ALA A 167 -4.58 6.51 29.33
CA ALA A 167 -4.40 5.23 30.00
C ALA A 167 -3.02 5.05 30.66
N LEU A 168 -2.08 5.99 30.46
CA LEU A 168 -0.75 5.92 31.06
C LEU A 168 -0.79 6.18 32.57
N ARG A 169 0.07 5.48 33.31
CA ARG A 169 0.28 5.73 34.74
C ARG A 169 0.89 7.11 34.95
N PRO A 170 0.27 8.02 35.72
CA PRO A 170 0.80 9.37 35.93
C PRO A 170 2.07 9.39 36.79
N TYR A 171 2.16 8.50 37.78
CA TYR A 171 3.25 8.49 38.74
C TYR A 171 4.61 8.22 38.07
N GLY A 172 5.56 9.14 38.26
CA GLY A 172 6.90 9.05 37.69
C GLY A 172 7.00 9.33 36.18
N LEU A 173 5.91 9.73 35.52
CA LEU A 173 5.92 10.13 34.11
C LEU A 173 6.64 11.47 33.95
N ARG A 174 7.78 11.48 33.24
CA ARG A 174 8.56 12.71 33.01
C ARG A 174 8.10 13.51 31.79
N GLY A 175 7.25 12.94 30.96
CA GLY A 175 6.85 13.50 29.66
C GLY A 175 6.79 12.44 28.59
N GLY A 176 6.88 12.86 27.33
CA GLY A 176 6.85 11.97 26.16
C GLY A 176 7.67 12.51 25.00
N LEU A 177 7.95 11.64 24.04
CA LEU A 177 8.47 12.01 22.74
C LEU A 177 7.38 11.76 21.72
N LEU A 178 7.02 12.79 20.96
CA LEU A 178 6.08 12.70 19.86
C LEU A 178 6.84 12.57 18.55
N SER A 179 6.47 11.59 17.74
CA SER A 179 6.87 11.44 16.35
C SER A 179 5.66 11.19 15.48
N TRP A 180 5.85 11.18 14.16
CA TRP A 180 4.78 11.04 13.19
C TRP A 180 5.19 10.06 12.09
N ASP A 181 4.23 9.27 11.64
CA ASP A 181 4.38 8.42 10.46
C ASP A 181 3.13 8.45 9.59
N GLY A 182 3.18 7.85 8.40
CA GLY A 182 2.01 7.70 7.55
C GLY A 182 1.10 6.59 8.08
N GLN A 183 -0.13 6.91 8.44
CA GLN A 183 -1.19 5.92 8.64
C GLN A 183 -1.94 5.71 7.34
N LEU A 184 -2.02 4.45 6.93
CA LEU A 184 -2.93 4.01 5.89
C LEU A 184 -4.25 3.61 6.54
N ALA A 185 -5.34 4.28 6.20
CA ALA A 185 -6.63 3.99 6.80
C ALA A 185 -7.09 2.55 6.53
N ASP A 186 -6.84 2.05 5.33
CA ASP A 186 -7.24 0.72 4.90
C ASP A 186 -6.38 0.27 3.71
N ASP A 187 -5.66 -0.82 3.89
CA ASP A 187 -4.74 -1.42 2.93
C ASP A 187 -5.46 -2.13 1.78
N ALA A 188 -6.57 -2.83 2.06
CA ALA A 188 -7.41 -3.41 1.02
C ALA A 188 -8.05 -2.34 0.14
N ARG A 189 -8.46 -1.20 0.70
CA ARG A 189 -9.00 -0.06 -0.07
C ARG A 189 -7.94 0.61 -0.94
N LEU A 190 -6.68 0.67 -0.51
CA LEU A 190 -5.60 1.15 -1.36
C LEU A 190 -5.44 0.27 -2.60
N VAL A 191 -5.36 -1.05 -2.42
CA VAL A 191 -5.28 -2.00 -3.55
C VAL A 191 -6.51 -1.90 -4.44
N THR A 192 -7.70 -1.79 -3.86
CA THR A 192 -8.95 -1.63 -4.61
C THR A 192 -8.95 -0.32 -5.42
N ALA A 193 -8.44 0.78 -4.86
CA ALA A 193 -8.31 2.04 -5.58
C ALA A 193 -7.35 1.90 -6.77
N ILE A 194 -6.19 1.26 -6.58
CA ILE A 194 -5.23 0.99 -7.65
C ILE A 194 -5.88 0.13 -8.75
N ALA A 195 -6.53 -0.98 -8.38
CA ALA A 195 -7.19 -1.87 -9.32
C ALA A 195 -8.32 -1.17 -10.10
N ARG A 196 -9.11 -0.31 -9.45
CA ARG A 196 -10.16 0.48 -10.12
C ARG A 196 -9.58 1.51 -11.08
N THR A 197 -8.47 2.15 -10.73
CA THR A 197 -7.75 3.05 -11.64
C THR A 197 -7.22 2.27 -12.84
N ALA A 198 -6.58 1.11 -12.61
CA ALA A 198 -6.10 0.22 -13.67
C ALA A 198 -7.24 -0.18 -14.62
N ALA A 199 -8.39 -0.54 -14.06
CA ALA A 199 -9.58 -0.87 -14.83
C ALA A 199 -10.09 0.31 -15.67
N GLY A 200 -9.94 1.55 -15.18
CA GLY A 200 -10.19 2.78 -15.93
C GLY A 200 -9.24 2.99 -17.11
N HIS A 201 -8.01 2.49 -17.01
CA HIS A 201 -7.01 2.41 -18.10
C HIS A 201 -7.21 1.21 -19.03
N GLY A 202 -8.28 0.42 -18.87
CA GLY A 202 -8.61 -0.69 -19.77
C GLY A 202 -8.07 -2.06 -19.32
N VAL A 203 -7.47 -2.17 -18.14
CA VAL A 203 -7.07 -3.47 -17.59
C VAL A 203 -8.29 -4.36 -17.37
N ARG A 204 -8.21 -5.62 -17.80
CA ARG A 204 -9.17 -6.68 -17.44
C ARG A 204 -8.82 -7.20 -16.06
N VAL A 205 -9.58 -6.80 -15.05
CA VAL A 205 -9.34 -7.17 -13.65
C VAL A 205 -10.27 -8.32 -13.27
N LEU A 206 -9.73 -9.53 -13.20
CA LEU A 206 -10.51 -10.77 -13.05
C LEU A 206 -10.19 -11.46 -11.73
N THR A 207 -11.06 -11.25 -10.74
CA THR A 207 -11.02 -11.98 -9.46
C THR A 207 -11.62 -13.37 -9.61
N ARG A 208 -11.33 -14.27 -8.66
CA ARG A 208 -11.75 -15.68 -8.68
C ARG A 208 -11.29 -16.41 -9.95
N CYS A 209 -10.09 -16.09 -10.43
CA CYS A 209 -9.44 -16.68 -11.59
C CYS A 209 -8.06 -17.17 -11.16
N ARG A 210 -7.94 -18.48 -10.91
CA ARG A 210 -6.70 -19.10 -10.44
C ARG A 210 -5.85 -19.52 -11.62
N ALA A 211 -4.59 -19.07 -11.67
CA ALA A 211 -3.58 -19.72 -12.51
C ALA A 211 -3.27 -21.10 -11.92
N VAL A 212 -3.53 -22.17 -12.69
CA VAL A 212 -3.24 -23.56 -12.31
C VAL A 212 -1.94 -24.05 -12.94
N ALA A 213 -1.53 -23.43 -14.04
CA ALA A 213 -0.20 -23.54 -14.62
C ALA A 213 0.21 -22.17 -15.16
N LEU A 214 1.50 -21.83 -15.04
CA LEU A 214 2.05 -20.54 -15.46
C LEU A 214 3.27 -20.77 -16.36
N THR A 215 3.33 -20.08 -17.48
CA THR A 215 4.44 -20.11 -18.44
C THR A 215 4.90 -18.68 -18.75
N GLY A 216 6.01 -18.52 -19.48
CA GLY A 216 6.50 -17.19 -19.86
C GLY A 216 5.59 -16.45 -20.87
N ASP A 217 4.72 -17.19 -21.56
CA ASP A 217 3.83 -16.75 -22.62
C ASP A 217 2.35 -16.84 -22.25
N GLY A 218 2.01 -17.13 -20.98
CA GLY A 218 0.62 -17.22 -20.55
C GLY A 218 0.37 -18.00 -19.28
N ALA A 219 -0.88 -18.42 -19.11
CA ALA A 219 -1.34 -19.26 -18.01
C ALA A 219 -2.50 -20.15 -18.43
N GLN A 220 -2.58 -21.34 -17.83
CA GLN A 220 -3.83 -22.08 -17.73
C GLN A 220 -4.59 -21.53 -16.51
N VAL A 221 -5.81 -21.06 -16.72
CA VAL A 221 -6.62 -20.37 -15.71
C VAL A 221 -7.91 -21.14 -15.46
N ARG A 222 -8.26 -21.32 -14.18
CA ARG A 222 -9.56 -21.81 -13.75
C ARG A 222 -10.42 -20.69 -13.19
N ASP A 223 -11.62 -20.52 -13.72
CA ASP A 223 -12.65 -19.67 -13.13
C ASP A 223 -13.25 -20.38 -11.90
N GLU A 224 -12.93 -19.90 -10.70
CA GLU A 224 -13.38 -20.50 -9.44
C GLU A 224 -14.90 -20.33 -9.22
N ALA A 225 -15.58 -19.50 -10.02
CA ALA A 225 -17.04 -19.39 -9.97
C ALA A 225 -17.76 -20.49 -10.76
N THR A 226 -17.13 -21.06 -11.79
CA THR A 226 -17.76 -22.01 -12.72
C THR A 226 -17.02 -23.35 -12.84
N GLY A 227 -15.79 -23.43 -12.36
CA GLY A 227 -14.89 -24.57 -12.53
C GLY A 227 -14.31 -24.70 -13.95
N ARG A 228 -14.69 -23.83 -14.89
CA ARG A 228 -14.19 -23.89 -16.27
C ARG A 228 -12.74 -23.46 -16.33
N GLU A 229 -11.96 -24.20 -17.10
CA GLU A 229 -10.56 -23.86 -17.39
C GLU A 229 -10.40 -23.35 -18.82
N PHE A 230 -9.48 -22.41 -19.01
CA PHE A 230 -9.15 -21.81 -20.30
C PHE A 230 -7.72 -21.29 -20.29
N ALA A 231 -7.14 -21.15 -21.48
CA ALA A 231 -5.80 -20.59 -21.65
C ALA A 231 -5.86 -19.07 -21.83
N VAL A 232 -4.95 -18.36 -21.18
CA VAL A 232 -4.67 -16.93 -21.40
C VAL A 232 -3.27 -16.83 -21.99
N ARG A 233 -3.14 -16.18 -23.15
CA ARG A 233 -1.85 -15.93 -23.80
C ARG A 233 -1.39 -14.51 -23.56
N ALA A 234 -0.09 -14.34 -23.33
CA ALA A 234 0.53 -13.05 -23.10
C ALA A 234 1.92 -12.97 -23.72
N ARG A 235 2.37 -11.76 -24.09
CA ARG A 235 3.77 -11.55 -24.51
C ARG A 235 4.74 -11.56 -23.34
N SER A 236 4.25 -11.23 -22.14
CA SER A 236 5.01 -11.26 -20.90
C SER A 236 4.10 -11.58 -19.73
N VAL A 237 4.63 -12.29 -18.74
CA VAL A 237 3.91 -12.70 -17.54
C VAL A 237 4.62 -12.14 -16.31
N ILE A 238 3.86 -11.49 -15.44
CA ILE A 238 4.32 -11.01 -14.13
C ILE A 238 3.72 -11.91 -13.05
N ASN A 239 4.56 -12.70 -12.39
CA ASN A 239 4.18 -13.43 -11.18
C ASN A 239 4.26 -12.49 -9.97
N ALA A 240 3.11 -11.99 -9.51
CA ALA A 240 2.98 -11.09 -8.36
C ALA A 240 2.17 -11.73 -7.22
N THR A 241 2.29 -13.05 -7.04
CA THR A 241 1.54 -13.82 -6.04
C THR A 241 2.13 -13.74 -4.63
N GLY A 242 3.08 -12.84 -4.35
CA GLY A 242 3.56 -12.59 -2.99
C GLY A 242 4.12 -13.84 -2.32
N VAL A 243 3.52 -14.26 -1.19
CA VAL A 243 3.96 -15.46 -0.45
C VAL A 243 3.67 -16.79 -1.17
N TRP A 244 2.93 -16.75 -2.29
CA TRP A 244 2.64 -17.91 -3.14
C TRP A 244 3.52 -17.97 -4.40
N ALA A 245 4.59 -17.16 -4.46
CA ALA A 245 5.49 -17.10 -5.61
C ALA A 245 6.55 -18.22 -5.61
#